data_AF-A0A1E5L237-F1
#
_entry.id   AF-A0A1E5L237-F1
#
_cell.length_a   1.000
_cell.length_b   1.000
_cell.length_c   1.000
_cell.angle_alpha   90.00
_cell.angle_beta   90.00
_cell.angle_gamma   90.00
#
_symmetry.space_group_name_H-M   'P 1'
#
loop_
_entity.id
_entity.type
_entity.pdbx_description
1 polymer ?
#
loop_
_entity_poly.entity_id
_entity_poly.type
_entity_poly.pdbx_seq_one_letter_code
_entity_poly.pdbx_strand_id
1 'polypeptide(L)'
;MLGLEKKIKKNQYVMEFNSEFKLMDFYIVKILGILQREFDEYLRFVICEMISNAIEHGNKMNFDKKIKVMVEDNKLFYRIVVADQGEGFDWATLVNEDINLEGHSDRGRGIIMTKMMCDNISYNSIGNEVTLIVMKNRMC
;
A
#
# COMPACT_ATOMS: atom_id res chain seq x y z
N MET A 1 9.99 8.51 -17.20
CA MET A 1 10.34 9.67 -16.33
C MET A 1 10.20 9.18 -14.91
N LEU A 2 11.26 9.26 -14.08
CA LEU A 2 11.16 8.88 -12.66
C LEU A 2 10.07 9.73 -11.99
N GLY A 3 9.25 9.10 -11.16
CA GLY A 3 8.01 9.64 -10.61
C GLY A 3 8.18 10.96 -9.87
N LEU A 4 7.10 11.74 -9.80
CA LEU A 4 7.09 13.03 -9.12
C LEU A 4 6.98 12.80 -7.61
N GLU A 5 8.02 13.20 -6.88
CA GLU A 5 7.97 13.34 -5.42
C GLU A 5 7.62 14.77 -5.06
N LYS A 6 6.61 14.95 -4.21
CA LYS A 6 6.27 16.26 -3.66
C LYS A 6 6.09 16.14 -2.15
N LYS A 7 6.91 16.88 -1.41
CA LYS A 7 6.64 17.16 0.00
C LYS A 7 5.43 18.09 0.09
N ILE A 8 4.36 17.64 0.74
CA ILE A 8 3.11 18.41 0.88
C ILE A 8 3.06 19.11 2.24
N LYS A 9 3.60 18.47 3.29
CA LYS A 9 3.73 19.04 4.64
C LYS A 9 5.02 18.56 5.30
N LYS A 10 5.33 19.07 6.51
CA LYS A 10 6.56 18.78 7.26
C LYS A 10 6.94 17.29 7.28
N ASN A 11 5.94 16.40 7.37
CA ASN A 11 6.11 14.94 7.41
C ASN A 11 5.18 14.19 6.43
N GLN A 12 4.70 14.85 5.37
CA GLN A 12 3.81 14.20 4.39
C GLN A 12 4.40 14.33 2.99
N TYR A 13 4.54 13.19 2.34
CA TYR A 13 5.16 13.03 1.03
C TYR A 13 4.18 12.34 0.10
N VAL A 14 4.11 12.78 -1.15
CA VAL A 14 3.36 12.08 -2.19
C VAL A 14 4.31 11.75 -3.33
N MET A 15 4.19 10.53 -3.81
CA MET A 15 4.87 10.00 -4.98
C MET A 15 3.83 9.53 -5.99
N GLU A 16 4.08 9.78 -7.26
CA GLU A 16 3.28 9.24 -8.35
C GLU A 16 4.21 8.61 -9.39
N PHE A 17 3.95 7.37 -9.77
CA PHE A 17 4.80 6.61 -10.67
C PHE A 17 4.02 5.63 -11.55
N ASN A 18 4.63 5.18 -12.64
CA ASN A 18 4.00 4.24 -13.57
C ASN A 18 3.66 2.91 -12.89
N SER A 19 2.57 2.30 -13.34
CA SER A 19 2.07 1.01 -12.87
C SER A 19 2.91 -0.16 -13.39
N GLU A 20 4.19 -0.22 -12.98
CA GLU A 20 5.20 -1.14 -13.49
C GLU A 20 5.99 -1.81 -12.36
N PHE A 21 6.03 -3.15 -12.33
CA PHE A 21 6.81 -3.91 -11.35
C PHE A 21 8.31 -3.59 -11.36
N LYS A 22 8.86 -3.26 -12.53
CA LYS A 22 10.29 -2.95 -12.70
C LYS A 22 10.76 -1.78 -11.82
N LEU A 23 9.86 -0.86 -11.48
CA LEU A 23 10.19 0.29 -10.64
C LEU A 23 9.76 0.12 -9.18
N MET A 24 9.06 -0.97 -8.85
CA MET A 24 8.42 -1.16 -7.55
C MET A 24 9.44 -1.13 -6.41
N ASP A 25 10.52 -1.91 -6.49
CA ASP A 25 11.53 -1.96 -5.41
C ASP A 25 12.20 -0.60 -5.18
N PHE A 26 12.47 0.15 -6.24
CA PHE A 26 13.00 1.50 -6.15
C PHE A 26 12.09 2.44 -5.33
N TYR A 27 10.77 2.40 -5.56
CA TYR A 27 9.83 3.21 -4.79
C TYR A 27 9.62 2.70 -3.37
N ILE A 28 9.64 1.38 -3.15
CA ILE A 28 9.57 0.81 -1.79
C ILE A 28 10.76 1.28 -0.95
N VAL A 29 11.98 1.16 -1.46
CA VAL A 29 13.19 1.65 -0.78
C VAL A 29 13.06 3.14 -0.46
N LYS A 30 12.53 3.93 -1.40
CA LYS A 30 12.31 5.36 -1.20
C LYS A 30 11.27 5.66 -0.13
N ILE A 31 10.15 4.95 -0.11
CA ILE A 31 9.11 5.06 0.93
C ILE A 31 9.70 4.73 2.30
N LEU A 32 10.44 3.63 2.42
CA LEU A 32 11.07 3.21 3.67
C LEU A 32 12.12 4.21 4.15
N GLY A 33 12.89 4.81 3.24
CA GLY A 33 13.84 5.88 3.58
C GLY A 33 13.15 7.14 4.11
N ILE A 34 12.00 7.54 3.54
CA ILE A 34 11.18 8.64 4.06
C ILE A 34 10.74 8.36 5.51
N LEU A 35 10.40 7.10 5.79
CA LEU A 35 9.96 6.65 7.11
C LEU A 35 11.12 6.38 8.08
N GLN A 36 12.38 6.42 7.62
CA GLN A 36 13.58 6.00 8.39
C GLN A 36 13.47 4.54 8.87
N ARG A 37 13.01 3.66 7.96
CA ARG A 37 12.72 2.24 8.20
C ARG A 37 13.28 1.34 7.09
N GLU A 38 14.48 1.65 6.60
CA GLU A 38 15.10 0.97 5.45
C GLU A 38 15.24 -0.56 5.61
N PHE A 39 15.39 -1.03 6.86
CA PHE A 39 15.54 -2.45 7.22
C PHE A 39 14.27 -3.09 7.80
N ASP A 40 13.13 -2.39 7.76
CA ASP A 40 11.86 -2.91 8.26
C ASP A 40 11.21 -3.85 7.23
N GLU A 41 11.52 -5.14 7.33
CA GLU A 41 11.01 -6.17 6.42
C GLU A 41 9.49 -6.32 6.47
N TYR A 42 8.91 -6.08 7.64
CA TYR A 42 7.47 -6.12 7.85
C TYR A 42 6.79 -4.99 7.07
N LEU A 43 7.30 -3.76 7.19
CA LEU A 43 6.73 -2.60 6.49
C LEU A 43 6.97 -2.72 4.99
N ARG A 44 8.13 -3.24 4.60
CA ARG A 44 8.45 -3.58 3.21
C ARG A 44 7.42 -4.55 2.61
N PHE A 45 7.11 -5.64 3.32
CA PHE A 45 6.13 -6.62 2.86
C PHE A 45 4.76 -5.98 2.64
N VAL A 46 4.27 -5.25 3.64
CA VAL A 46 2.97 -4.57 3.58
C VAL A 46 2.90 -3.59 2.39
N ILE A 47 3.92 -2.76 2.18
CA ILE A 47 3.95 -1.82 1.05
C ILE A 47 4.02 -2.58 -0.28
N CYS A 48 4.79 -3.66 -0.35
CA CYS A 48 4.90 -4.51 -1.53
C CYS A 48 3.54 -5.09 -1.94
N GLU A 49 2.78 -5.63 -0.98
CA GLU A 49 1.44 -6.18 -1.25
C GLU A 49 0.48 -5.09 -1.77
N MET A 50 0.48 -3.90 -1.16
CA MET A 50 -0.42 -2.83 -1.61
C MET A 50 -0.07 -2.31 -3.00
N ILE A 51 1.21 -2.12 -3.30
CA ILE A 51 1.63 -1.68 -4.64
C ILE A 51 1.37 -2.79 -5.67
N SER A 52 1.64 -4.06 -5.34
CA SER A 52 1.36 -5.18 -6.23
C SER A 52 -0.13 -5.29 -6.56
N ASN A 53 -1.00 -5.11 -5.56
CA ASN A 53 -2.45 -5.08 -5.76
C ASN A 53 -2.89 -3.92 -6.67
N ALA A 54 -2.33 -2.72 -6.45
CA ALA A 54 -2.58 -1.57 -7.31
C ALA A 54 -2.13 -1.82 -8.76
N ILE A 55 -0.98 -2.48 -8.98
CA ILE A 55 -0.46 -2.81 -10.32
C ILE A 55 -1.34 -3.89 -11.00
N GLU A 56 -1.51 -5.04 -10.36
CA GLU A 56 -2.14 -6.22 -10.96
C GLU A 56 -3.66 -6.10 -11.00
N HIS A 57 -4.28 -5.71 -9.89
CA HIS A 57 -5.72 -5.78 -9.71
C HIS A 57 -6.41 -4.45 -9.99
N GLY A 58 -5.84 -3.33 -9.53
CA GLY A 58 -6.37 -2.00 -9.80
C GLY A 58 -6.17 -1.60 -11.25
N ASN A 59 -4.90 -1.44 -11.64
CA ASN A 59 -4.53 -0.96 -12.97
C ASN A 59 -4.49 -2.05 -14.06
N LYS A 60 -4.69 -3.33 -13.71
CA LYS A 60 -4.70 -4.46 -14.67
C LYS A 60 -3.43 -4.56 -15.51
N MET A 61 -2.27 -4.31 -14.89
CA MET A 61 -0.97 -4.30 -15.57
C MET A 61 -0.86 -3.26 -16.70
N ASN A 62 -1.73 -2.24 -16.72
CA ASN A 62 -1.68 -1.19 -17.72
C ASN A 62 -0.59 -0.17 -17.38
N PHE A 63 0.50 -0.18 -18.16
CA PHE A 63 1.67 0.67 -17.95
C PHE A 63 1.44 2.16 -18.25
N ASP A 64 0.36 2.51 -18.95
CA ASP A 64 -0.05 3.91 -19.17
C ASP A 64 -0.73 4.51 -17.92
N LYS A 65 -1.15 3.66 -16.98
CA LYS A 65 -1.70 4.07 -15.69
C LYS A 65 -0.58 4.28 -14.68
N LYS A 66 -0.92 5.03 -13.64
CA LYS A 66 -0.05 5.39 -12.53
C LYS A 66 -0.59 4.89 -11.20
N ILE A 67 0.32 4.84 -10.25
CA ILE A 67 0.06 4.58 -8.83
C ILE A 67 0.50 5.83 -8.08
N LYS A 68 -0.36 6.26 -7.15
CA LYS A 68 -0.08 7.36 -6.25
C LYS A 68 0.08 6.83 -4.84
N VAL A 69 1.20 7.16 -4.21
CA VAL A 69 1.49 6.79 -2.83
C VAL A 69 1.63 8.05 -1.99
N MET A 70 0.84 8.19 -0.94
CA MET A 70 1.05 9.18 0.12
C MET A 70 1.64 8.50 1.35
N VAL A 71 2.65 9.12 1.92
CA VAL A 71 3.33 8.64 3.12
C VAL A 71 3.35 9.76 4.15
N GLU A 72 2.94 9.44 5.37
CA GLU A 72 2.96 10.33 6.51
C GLU A 72 3.73 9.69 7.68
N ASP A 73 4.74 10.40 8.14
CA ASP A 73 5.49 10.07 9.35
C ASP A 73 4.95 10.88 10.53
N ASN A 74 3.99 10.31 11.26
CA ASN A 74 3.45 10.91 12.47
C ASN A 74 4.32 10.54 13.69
N LYS A 75 4.15 11.24 14.81
CA LYS A 75 4.82 10.89 16.07
C LYS A 75 4.42 9.50 16.58
N LEU A 76 3.16 9.10 16.39
CA LEU A 76 2.61 7.86 16.96
C LEU A 76 2.49 6.71 15.95
N PHE A 77 2.37 7.03 14.66
CA PHE A 77 2.08 6.05 13.62
C PHE A 77 2.73 6.43 12.29
N TYR A 78 2.83 5.45 11.40
CA TYR A 78 3.01 5.65 9.97
C TYR A 78 1.66 5.55 9.28
N ARG A 79 1.39 6.46 8.36
CA ARG A 79 0.23 6.35 7.47
C ARG A 79 0.69 6.24 6.03
N ILE A 80 0.25 5.18 5.35
CA ILE A 80 0.56 4.91 3.96
C ILE A 80 -0.76 4.82 3.22
N VAL A 81 -0.89 5.57 2.12
CA VAL A 81 -2.06 5.54 1.25
C VAL A 81 -1.60 5.17 -0.14
N VAL A 82 -2.17 4.13 -0.73
CA VAL A 82 -1.88 3.69 -2.09
C VAL A 82 -3.17 3.81 -2.90
N ALA A 83 -3.12 4.53 -4.01
CA ALA A 83 -4.24 4.72 -4.92
C ALA A 83 -3.84 4.31 -6.34
N ASP A 84 -4.73 3.57 -6.99
CA ASP A 84 -4.64 3.19 -8.40
C ASP A 84 -5.73 3.89 -9.25
N GLN A 85 -5.70 3.66 -10.56
CA GLN A 85 -6.64 4.21 -11.54
C GLN A 85 -7.61 3.14 -12.06
N GLY A 86 -7.85 2.10 -11.28
CA GLY A 86 -8.84 1.07 -11.51
C GLY A 86 -10.25 1.50 -11.10
N GLU A 87 -11.21 0.66 -11.46
CA GLU A 87 -12.63 0.82 -11.13
C GLU A 87 -12.92 0.51 -9.65
N GLY A 88 -11.93 -0.05 -8.95
CA GLY A 88 -12.02 -0.50 -7.57
C GLY A 88 -12.62 -1.90 -7.43
N PHE A 89 -12.96 -2.29 -6.20
CA PHE A 89 -13.50 -3.61 -5.88
C PHE A 89 -14.38 -3.54 -4.63
N ASP A 90 -15.28 -4.52 -4.49
CA ASP A 90 -16.11 -4.67 -3.30
C ASP A 90 -15.30 -5.23 -2.13
N TRP A 91 -14.59 -4.33 -1.45
CA TRP A 91 -13.80 -4.65 -0.27
C TRP A 91 -14.68 -4.98 0.94
N ALA A 92 -15.92 -4.48 0.99
CA ALA A 92 -16.80 -4.67 2.14
C ALA A 92 -17.22 -6.14 2.25
N THR A 93 -17.50 -6.78 1.12
CA THR A 93 -17.79 -8.22 1.08
C THR A 93 -16.57 -9.03 1.53
N LEU A 94 -15.38 -8.74 1.00
CA LEU A 94 -14.13 -9.44 1.37
C LEU A 94 -13.72 -9.26 2.84
N VAL A 95 -14.02 -8.11 3.45
CA VAL A 95 -13.70 -7.85 4.86
C VAL A 95 -14.65 -8.58 5.80
N ASN A 96 -15.89 -8.85 5.36
CA ASN A 96 -16.95 -9.53 6.11
C ASN A 96 -16.97 -11.05 5.88
N GLU A 97 -16.30 -11.57 4.86
CA GLU A 97 -16.06 -13.00 4.73
C GLU A 97 -15.20 -13.47 5.93
N ASP A 98 -15.69 -14.49 6.65
CA ASP A 98 -14.90 -15.17 7.68
C ASP A 98 -13.54 -15.51 7.09
N ILE A 99 -12.46 -15.06 7.75
CA ILE A 99 -11.09 -15.24 7.29
C ILE A 99 -10.74 -16.73 7.36
N ASN A 100 -11.21 -17.48 6.38
CA ASN A 100 -10.94 -18.89 6.26
C ASN A 100 -9.78 -19.02 5.26
N LEU A 101 -8.56 -19.05 5.81
CA LEU A 101 -7.32 -19.19 5.02
C LEU A 101 -7.30 -20.48 4.18
N GLU A 102 -8.17 -21.44 4.49
CA GLU A 102 -8.41 -22.67 3.74
C GLU A 102 -9.30 -22.38 2.52
N GLY A 103 -8.67 -22.23 1.34
CA GLY A 103 -9.37 -22.12 0.06
C GLY A 103 -9.07 -20.86 -0.75
N HIS A 104 -8.44 -19.85 -0.14
CA HIS A 104 -7.92 -18.73 -0.91
C HIS A 104 -6.65 -19.13 -1.66
N SER A 105 -6.64 -18.91 -2.98
CA SER A 105 -5.40 -18.93 -3.77
C SER A 105 -4.35 -18.02 -3.14
N ASP A 106 -3.07 -18.24 -3.43
CA ASP A 106 -1.96 -17.43 -2.87
C ASP A 106 -2.18 -15.91 -2.95
N ARG A 107 -2.97 -15.46 -3.93
CA ARG A 107 -3.36 -14.05 -4.16
C ARG A 107 -4.29 -13.44 -3.10
N GLY A 108 -5.15 -14.24 -2.46
CA GLY A 108 -6.07 -13.74 -1.42
C GLY A 108 -5.40 -13.55 -0.04
N ARG A 109 -4.26 -14.21 0.16
CA ARG A 109 -3.52 -14.18 1.44
C ARG A 109 -2.88 -12.81 1.70
N GLY A 110 -2.48 -12.09 0.66
CA GLY A 110 -1.81 -10.78 0.78
C GLY A 110 -2.62 -9.72 1.52
N ILE A 111 -3.89 -9.56 1.16
CA ILE A 111 -4.82 -8.61 1.82
C ILE A 111 -5.07 -9.04 3.28
N ILE A 112 -5.28 -10.34 3.51
CA ILE A 112 -5.50 -10.89 4.85
C ILE A 112 -4.26 -10.70 5.74
N MET A 113 -3.08 -11.01 5.22
CA MET A 113 -1.81 -10.81 5.91
C MET A 113 -1.60 -9.33 6.22
N THR A 114 -1.86 -8.45 5.26
CA THR A 114 -1.76 -7.00 5.50
C THR A 114 -2.72 -6.53 6.61
N LYS A 115 -3.95 -7.06 6.64
CA LYS A 115 -4.94 -6.77 7.69
C LYS A 115 -4.50 -7.29 9.07
N MET A 116 -3.87 -8.45 9.14
CA MET A 116 -3.31 -9.00 10.39
C MET A 116 -2.09 -8.21 10.84
N MET A 117 -1.33 -7.70 9.88
CA MET A 117 -0.11 -6.97 10.12
C MET A 117 -0.43 -5.56 10.63
N CYS A 118 -1.27 -4.78 9.94
CA CYS A 118 -1.50 -3.37 10.24
C CYS A 118 -2.47 -3.15 11.40
N ASP A 119 -2.35 -2.01 12.10
CA ASP A 119 -3.30 -1.63 13.17
C ASP A 119 -4.64 -1.16 12.59
N ASN A 120 -4.62 -0.53 11.42
CA ASN A 120 -5.83 -0.20 10.69
C ASN A 120 -5.60 -0.31 9.17
N ILE A 121 -6.57 -0.90 8.48
CA ILE A 121 -6.68 -0.88 7.03
C ILE A 121 -8.08 -0.41 6.67
N SER A 122 -8.17 0.52 5.73
CA SER A 122 -9.44 1.03 5.20
C SER A 122 -9.32 1.28 3.72
N TYR A 123 -10.45 1.16 3.01
CA TYR A 123 -10.55 1.45 1.59
C TYR A 123 -11.49 2.62 1.36
N ASN A 124 -11.31 3.34 0.25
CA ASN A 124 -12.28 4.33 -0.18
C ASN A 124 -13.59 3.66 -0.66
N SER A 125 -14.60 4.47 -0.97
CA SER A 125 -15.94 3.98 -1.34
C SER A 125 -15.96 3.00 -2.51
N ILE A 126 -15.08 3.18 -3.49
CA ILE A 126 -15.02 2.32 -4.69
C ILE A 126 -13.99 1.19 -4.56
N GLY A 127 -13.05 1.27 -3.63
CA GLY A 127 -12.02 0.25 -3.40
C GLY A 127 -10.73 0.40 -4.20
N ASN A 128 -10.45 1.56 -4.83
CA ASN A 128 -9.21 1.80 -5.58
C ASN A 128 -8.17 2.63 -4.81
N GLU A 129 -8.44 2.93 -3.55
CA GLU A 129 -7.50 3.56 -2.63
C GLU A 129 -7.55 2.81 -1.30
N VAL A 130 -6.37 2.41 -0.81
CA VAL A 130 -6.18 1.78 0.49
C VAL A 130 -5.38 2.70 1.41
N THR A 131 -5.83 2.85 2.65
CA THR A 131 -5.12 3.55 3.72
C THR A 131 -4.73 2.56 4.81
N LEU A 132 -3.45 2.56 5.14
CA LEU A 132 -2.86 1.80 6.24
C LEU A 132 -2.39 2.72 7.35
N ILE A 133 -2.67 2.33 8.60
CA ILE A 133 -2.09 2.91 9.81
C ILE A 133 -1.30 1.83 10.52
N VAL A 134 -0.03 2.12 10.81
CA VAL A 134 0.84 1.24 11.59
C VAL A 134 1.42 2.01 12.78
N MET A 135 1.11 1.54 13.98
CA MET A 135 1.51 2.17 15.23
C MET A 135 2.98 1.87 15.54
N LYS A 136 3.75 2.91 15.89
CA LYS A 136 5.19 2.75 16.13
C LYS A 136 5.52 1.91 17.37
N ASN A 137 4.59 1.82 18.32
CA ASN A 137 4.76 1.03 19.56
C ASN A 137 4.65 -0.49 19.36
N ARG A 138 4.21 -0.96 18.18
CA ARG A 138 4.22 -2.39 17.82
C ARG A 138 5.51 -2.84 17.16
N MET A 139 6.35 -1.90 16.72
CA MET A 139 7.61 -2.17 16.05
C MET A 139 8.76 -2.09 17.05
N CYS A 140 8.76 -3.00 18.03
CA CYS A 140 9.85 -3.20 19.00
C CYS A 140 10.78 -4.31 18.51
#